data_AF-A0A8J8K4Q4-F1
#
_entry.id   AF-A0A8J8K4Q4-F1
#
_cell.length_a   1.000
_cell.length_b   1.000
_cell.length_c   1.000
_cell.angle_alpha   90.00
_cell.angle_beta   90.00
_cell.angle_gamma   90.00
#
_symmetry.space_group_name_H-M   'P 1'
#
loop_
_entity.id
_entity.type
_entity.pdbx_description
1 polymer ?
#
loop_
_entity_poly.entity_id
_entity_poly.type
_entity_poly.pdbx_seq_one_letter_code
_entity_poly.pdbx_strand_id
1 'polypeptide(L)'
;MSHSGIFGFLRKRKQVKSLNQMFTSVMADVRIFEQRQDYKGAVIASFGGLASIAGGLLEMSRSPSQTGREFGFAVAGRANISNEVMDEYLTSFEIARYTDAEITYDDYQEAIQRLDICFRGIREQGVEVIEPAKKSTKKPTKKRKTIKTKT
;
A
#
# COMPACT_ATOMS: atom_id res chain seq x y z
N MET A 1 18.16 -30.55 3.19
CA MET A 1 16.88 -30.48 2.47
C MET A 1 16.13 -29.25 2.97
N SER A 2 15.96 -28.25 2.09
CA SER A 2 15.48 -26.91 2.45
C SER A 2 13.95 -26.90 2.61
N HIS A 3 13.46 -26.83 3.85
CA HIS A 3 12.02 -26.67 4.16
C HIS A 3 11.48 -25.26 3.85
N SER A 4 12.31 -24.36 3.32
CA SER A 4 11.99 -22.93 3.16
C SER A 4 11.09 -22.60 1.94
N GLY A 5 10.96 -23.52 0.97
CA GLY A 5 10.25 -23.23 -0.30
C GLY A 5 8.71 -23.22 -0.19
N ILE A 6 8.12 -24.10 0.61
CA ILE A 6 6.66 -24.30 0.67
C ILE A 6 5.98 -23.18 1.46
N PHE A 7 6.60 -22.73 2.56
CA PHE A 7 6.08 -21.64 3.39
C PHE A 7 6.08 -20.29 2.67
N GLY A 8 7.12 -19.98 1.88
CA GLY A 8 7.18 -18.76 1.08
C GLY A 8 6.10 -18.71 -0.01
N PHE A 9 5.88 -19.84 -0.70
CA PHE A 9 4.86 -19.94 -1.75
C PHE A 9 3.43 -19.77 -1.22
N LEU A 10 3.10 -20.41 -0.09
CA LEU A 10 1.78 -20.27 0.55
C LEU A 10 1.52 -18.83 1.02
N ARG A 11 2.54 -18.15 1.57
CA ARG A 11 2.46 -16.75 2.00
C ARG A 11 2.22 -15.82 0.81
N LYS A 12 2.97 -15.98 -0.29
CA LYS A 12 2.78 -15.19 -1.52
C LYS A 12 1.38 -15.39 -2.11
N ARG A 13 0.88 -16.63 -2.16
CA ARG A 13 -0.49 -16.91 -2.63
C ARG A 13 -1.59 -16.24 -1.79
N LYS A 14 -1.47 -16.27 -0.46
CA LYS A 14 -2.43 -15.60 0.44
C LYS A 14 -2.41 -14.08 0.23
N GLN A 15 -1.21 -13.51 0.10
CA GLN A 15 -1.04 -12.08 -0.14
C GLN A 15 -1.65 -11.64 -1.48
N VAL A 16 -1.37 -12.36 -2.57
CA VAL A 16 -1.97 -12.08 -3.88
C VAL A 16 -3.51 -12.21 -3.84
N LYS A 17 -4.03 -13.22 -3.14
CA LYS A 17 -5.49 -13.37 -2.97
C LYS A 17 -6.10 -12.17 -2.24
N SER A 18 -5.47 -11.72 -1.15
CA SER A 18 -5.90 -10.56 -0.38
C SER A 18 -5.83 -9.28 -1.22
N LEU A 19 -4.74 -9.08 -1.96
CA LEU A 19 -4.58 -7.95 -2.89
C LEU A 19 -5.71 -7.91 -3.92
N ASN A 20 -6.00 -9.04 -4.57
CA ASN A 20 -7.08 -9.12 -5.57
C ASN A 20 -8.46 -8.80 -4.98
N GLN A 21 -8.74 -9.24 -3.75
CA GLN A 21 -9.98 -8.92 -3.06
C GLN A 21 -10.09 -7.41 -2.77
N MET A 22 -9.02 -6.82 -2.24
CA MET A 22 -9.00 -5.38 -1.98
C MET A 22 -9.13 -4.56 -3.27
N PHE A 23 -8.39 -4.93 -4.32
CA PHE A 23 -8.49 -4.27 -5.62
C PHE A 23 -9.90 -4.36 -6.21
N THR A 24 -10.55 -5.53 -6.10
CA THR A 24 -11.94 -5.71 -6.54
C THR A 24 -12.89 -4.78 -5.78
N SER A 25 -12.70 -4.62 -4.47
CA SER A 25 -13.48 -3.68 -3.65
C SER A 25 -13.26 -2.24 -4.10
N VAL A 26 -12.01 -1.83 -4.33
CA VAL A 26 -11.67 -0.49 -4.84
C VAL A 26 -12.36 -0.21 -6.17
N MET A 27 -12.29 -1.15 -7.11
CA MET A 27 -12.93 -0.99 -8.41
C MET A 27 -14.46 -0.98 -8.32
N ALA A 28 -15.05 -1.65 -7.32
CA ALA A 28 -16.49 -1.54 -7.07
C ALA A 28 -16.86 -0.13 -6.60
N ASP A 29 -16.07 0.49 -5.72
CA ASP A 29 -16.29 1.86 -5.26
C ASP A 29 -16.13 2.86 -6.41
N VAL A 30 -15.09 2.72 -7.22
CA VAL A 30 -14.86 3.54 -8.43
C VAL A 30 -16.05 3.45 -9.39
N ARG A 31 -16.59 2.25 -9.62
CA ARG A 31 -17.72 2.03 -10.53
C ARG A 31 -19.00 2.73 -10.09
N ILE A 32 -19.21 2.94 -8.79
CA ILE A 32 -20.39 3.68 -8.28
C ILE A 32 -20.37 5.12 -8.81
N PHE A 33 -19.18 5.74 -8.86
CA PHE A 33 -19.01 7.09 -9.40
C PHE A 33 -19.08 7.09 -10.93
N GLU A 34 -18.45 6.12 -11.59
CA GLU A 34 -18.50 5.94 -13.05
C GLU A 34 -19.96 5.84 -13.56
N GLN A 35 -20.80 5.05 -12.91
CA GLN A 35 -22.22 4.89 -13.27
C GLN A 35 -23.02 6.19 -13.18
N ARG A 36 -22.56 7.14 -12.35
CA ARG A 36 -23.15 8.47 -12.20
C ARG A 36 -22.51 9.50 -13.14
N GLN A 37 -21.57 9.07 -13.98
CA GLN A 37 -20.72 9.93 -14.82
C GLN A 37 -19.92 10.96 -13.98
N ASP A 38 -19.69 10.66 -12.70
CA ASP A 38 -18.84 11.47 -11.82
C ASP A 38 -17.39 10.99 -11.92
N TYR A 39 -16.74 11.32 -13.04
CA TYR A 39 -15.36 10.90 -13.32
C TYR A 39 -14.36 11.49 -12.33
N LYS A 40 -14.59 12.73 -11.89
CA LYS A 40 -13.80 13.39 -10.82
C LYS A 40 -13.90 12.59 -9.51
N GLY A 41 -15.11 12.23 -9.10
CA GLY A 41 -15.35 11.38 -7.94
C GLY A 41 -14.73 9.99 -8.07
N ALA A 42 -14.76 9.40 -9.27
CA ALA A 42 -14.15 8.10 -9.55
C ALA A 42 -12.62 8.10 -9.36
N VAL A 43 -11.93 9.13 -9.86
CA VAL A 43 -10.47 9.30 -9.68
C VAL A 43 -10.11 9.58 -8.20
N ILE A 44 -10.94 10.34 -7.48
CA ILE A 44 -10.72 10.54 -6.04
C ILE A 44 -10.93 9.23 -5.27
N ALA A 45 -11.96 8.46 -5.62
CA ALA A 45 -12.27 7.17 -5.02
C ALA A 45 -11.15 6.15 -5.27
N SER A 46 -10.53 6.14 -6.46
CA SER A 46 -9.39 5.27 -6.73
C SER A 46 -8.21 5.56 -5.80
N PHE A 47 -7.95 6.83 -5.48
CA PHE A 47 -6.91 7.19 -4.52
C PHE A 47 -7.25 6.73 -3.10
N GLY A 48 -8.51 6.85 -2.69
CA GLY A 48 -9.00 6.23 -1.45
C GLY A 48 -8.74 4.72 -1.43
N GLY A 49 -8.90 4.06 -2.57
CA GLY A 49 -8.58 2.64 -2.74
C GLY A 49 -7.10 2.29 -2.61
N LEU A 50 -6.21 3.11 -3.19
CA LEU A 50 -4.76 2.96 -2.97
C LEU A 50 -4.43 3.04 -1.47
N ALA A 51 -5.02 4.00 -0.74
CA ALA A 51 -4.81 4.15 0.70
C ALA A 51 -5.34 2.94 1.50
N SER A 52 -6.49 2.39 1.13
CA SER A 52 -7.03 1.17 1.74
C SER A 52 -6.10 -0.03 1.53
N ILE A 53 -5.53 -0.19 0.34
CA ILE A 53 -4.59 -1.29 0.05
C ILE A 53 -3.25 -1.08 0.75
N ALA A 54 -2.75 0.15 0.79
CA ALA A 54 -1.58 0.49 1.59
C ALA A 54 -1.80 0.15 3.07
N GLY A 55 -2.97 0.44 3.63
CA GLY A 55 -3.33 0.08 5.00
C GLY A 55 -3.42 -1.43 5.22
N GLY A 56 -4.11 -2.14 4.34
CA GLY A 56 -4.37 -3.57 4.48
C GLY A 56 -3.18 -4.49 4.13
N LEU A 57 -2.29 -4.05 3.23
CA LEU A 57 -1.19 -4.86 2.72
C LEU A 57 0.17 -4.42 3.27
N LEU A 58 0.38 -3.11 3.45
CA LEU A 58 1.68 -2.51 3.80
C LEU A 58 1.72 -1.97 5.23
N GLU A 59 0.60 -2.04 5.95
CA GLU A 59 0.40 -1.42 7.27
C GLU A 59 0.74 0.08 7.25
N MET A 60 0.37 0.75 6.15
CA MET A 60 0.63 2.18 5.93
C MET A 60 -0.67 2.98 6.00
N SER A 61 -0.70 3.99 6.84
CA SER A 61 -1.76 4.99 6.85
C SER A 61 -1.20 6.35 6.44
N ARG A 62 -2.01 7.13 5.74
CA ARG A 62 -1.67 8.51 5.39
C ARG A 62 -1.82 9.40 6.62
N SER A 63 -0.78 10.14 6.98
CA SER A 63 -0.87 11.17 8.04
C SER A 63 -1.75 12.33 7.57
N PRO A 64 -2.53 12.99 8.47
CA PRO A 64 -3.30 14.19 8.12
C PRO A 64 -2.45 15.33 7.53
N SER A 65 -1.17 15.43 7.94
CA SER A 65 -0.22 16.42 7.44
C SER A 65 0.45 16.04 6.12
N GLN A 66 0.28 14.81 5.66
CA GLN A 66 0.96 14.27 4.48
C GLN A 66 0.11 14.54 3.23
N THR A 67 0.74 15.03 2.17
CA THR A 67 0.12 15.20 0.85
C THR A 67 -0.20 13.86 0.22
N GLY A 68 -1.09 13.85 -0.80
CA GLY A 68 -1.42 12.62 -1.52
C GLY A 68 -0.18 12.05 -2.21
N ARG A 69 0.65 12.93 -2.76
CA ARG A 69 1.88 12.61 -3.47
C ARG A 69 2.97 12.04 -2.59
N GLU A 70 3.25 12.66 -1.43
CA GLU A 70 4.17 12.10 -0.44
C GLU A 70 3.75 10.70 0.01
N PHE A 71 2.45 10.50 0.23
CA PHE A 71 1.92 9.20 0.61
C PHE A 71 2.06 8.17 -0.52
N GLY A 72 1.70 8.54 -1.75
CA GLY A 72 1.80 7.66 -2.91
C GLY A 72 3.23 7.20 -3.19
N PHE A 73 4.23 8.10 -3.11
CA PHE A 73 5.63 7.69 -3.26
C PHE A 73 6.13 6.80 -2.12
N ALA A 74 5.68 7.02 -0.89
CA ALA A 74 6.00 6.12 0.22
C ALA A 74 5.41 4.72 -0.03
N VAL A 75 4.18 4.63 -0.58
CA VAL A 75 3.55 3.38 -0.99
C VAL A 75 4.34 2.72 -2.12
N ALA A 76 4.74 3.48 -3.14
CA ALA A 76 5.51 2.98 -4.27
C ALA A 76 6.84 2.34 -3.83
N GLY A 77 7.56 3.00 -2.93
CA GLY A 77 8.81 2.47 -2.37
C GLY A 77 8.63 1.15 -1.61
N ARG A 78 7.53 0.96 -0.87
CA ARG A 78 7.27 -0.30 -0.17
C ARG A 78 6.70 -1.40 -1.06
N ALA A 79 5.90 -1.02 -2.05
CA ALA A 79 5.18 -1.94 -2.90
C ALA A 79 5.92 -2.26 -4.21
N ASN A 80 7.18 -1.80 -4.32
CA ASN A 80 8.04 -1.95 -5.49
C ASN A 80 7.37 -1.48 -6.79
N ILE A 81 6.75 -0.29 -6.74
CA ILE A 81 6.19 0.39 -7.92
C ILE A 81 7.20 1.45 -8.34
N SER A 82 7.44 1.62 -9.65
CA SER A 82 8.32 2.70 -10.10
C SER A 82 7.72 4.07 -9.76
N ASN A 83 8.59 5.02 -9.40
CA ASN A 83 8.13 6.37 -9.10
C ASN A 83 7.43 7.00 -10.29
N GLU A 84 7.85 6.73 -11.53
CA GLU A 84 7.21 7.23 -12.75
C GLU A 84 5.74 6.79 -12.85
N VAL A 85 5.46 5.49 -12.65
CA VAL A 85 4.08 4.97 -12.71
C VAL A 85 3.22 5.59 -11.60
N MET A 86 3.78 5.72 -10.39
CA MET A 86 3.07 6.34 -9.29
C MET A 86 2.85 7.84 -9.53
N ASP A 87 3.82 8.53 -10.13
CA ASP A 87 3.77 9.96 -10.44
C ASP A 87 2.65 10.31 -11.43
N GLU A 88 2.53 9.54 -12.50
CA GLU A 88 1.46 9.68 -13.49
C GLU A 88 0.09 9.47 -12.83
N TYR A 89 -0.05 8.42 -12.02
CA TYR A 89 -1.28 8.14 -11.28
C TYR A 89 -1.66 9.29 -10.32
N LEU A 90 -0.68 9.78 -9.55
CA LEU A 90 -0.88 10.86 -8.58
C LEU A 90 -1.23 12.18 -9.25
N THR A 91 -0.72 12.42 -10.45
CA THR A 91 -1.04 13.62 -11.23
C THR A 91 -2.53 13.67 -11.57
N SER A 92 -3.11 12.57 -12.05
CA SER A 92 -4.57 12.48 -12.28
C SER A 92 -5.37 12.75 -11.00
N PHE A 93 -4.93 12.19 -9.87
CA PHE A 93 -5.55 12.44 -8.57
C PHE A 93 -5.47 13.90 -8.14
N GLU A 94 -4.32 14.54 -8.28
CA GLU A 94 -4.13 15.93 -7.86
C GLU A 94 -4.95 16.90 -8.70
N ILE A 95 -5.03 16.68 -10.02
CA ILE A 95 -5.92 17.44 -10.91
C ILE A 95 -7.36 17.28 -10.42
N ALA A 96 -7.83 16.04 -10.24
CA ALA A 96 -9.19 15.77 -9.77
C ALA A 96 -9.46 16.32 -8.36
N ARG A 97 -8.47 16.41 -7.48
CA ARG A 97 -8.69 16.80 -6.08
C ARG A 97 -8.56 18.30 -5.84
N TYR A 98 -7.60 18.95 -6.49
CA TYR A 98 -7.15 20.30 -6.12
C TYR A 98 -7.39 21.35 -7.20
N THR A 99 -7.91 20.95 -8.37
CA THR A 99 -8.22 21.88 -9.46
C THR A 99 -9.72 21.86 -9.78
N ASP A 100 -10.13 22.93 -10.47
CA ASP A 100 -11.47 23.04 -11.04
C ASP A 100 -11.55 22.47 -12.46
N ALA A 101 -10.51 21.79 -12.93
CA ALA A 101 -10.52 21.13 -14.23
C ALA A 101 -11.64 20.08 -14.27
N GLU A 102 -12.36 20.06 -15.40
CA GLU A 102 -13.29 18.98 -15.72
C GLU A 102 -12.48 17.73 -16.05
N ILE A 103 -12.85 16.61 -15.43
CA ILE A 103 -12.24 15.30 -15.70
C ILE A 103 -13.11 14.60 -16.73
N THR A 104 -12.58 14.38 -17.92
CA THR A 104 -13.28 13.67 -18.99
C THR A 104 -13.29 12.16 -18.74
N TYR A 105 -14.07 11.44 -19.54
CA TYR A 105 -14.04 9.97 -19.52
C TYR A 105 -12.64 9.42 -19.84
N ASP A 106 -11.92 10.03 -20.77
CA ASP A 106 -10.58 9.59 -21.18
C ASP A 106 -9.56 9.79 -20.06
N ASP A 107 -9.59 10.95 -19.37
CA ASP A 107 -8.74 11.23 -18.21
C ASP A 107 -8.98 10.22 -17.08
N TYR A 108 -10.26 9.89 -16.85
CA TYR A 108 -10.65 8.86 -15.89
C TYR A 108 -10.13 7.47 -16.30
N GLN A 109 -10.30 7.07 -17.56
CA GLN A 109 -9.79 5.79 -18.06
C GLN A 109 -8.28 5.69 -17.88
N GLU A 110 -7.53 6.75 -18.20
CA GLU A 110 -6.09 6.77 -17.97
C GLU A 110 -5.76 6.59 -16.49
N ALA A 111 -6.41 7.34 -15.60
CA ALA A 111 -6.17 7.24 -14.15
C ALA A 111 -6.41 5.81 -13.62
N ILE A 112 -7.47 5.13 -14.10
CA ILE A 112 -7.77 3.75 -13.72
C ILE A 112 -6.77 2.76 -14.32
N GLN A 113 -6.30 2.98 -15.54
CA GLN A 113 -5.24 2.16 -16.14
C GLN A 113 -3.94 2.28 -15.34
N ARG A 114 -3.54 3.50 -14.93
CA ARG A 114 -2.37 3.71 -14.07
C ARG A 114 -2.50 3.03 -12.72
N LEU A 115 -3.69 3.08 -12.12
CA LEU A 115 -4.01 2.35 -10.90
C LEU A 115 -3.83 0.83 -11.09
N ASP A 116 -4.36 0.27 -12.18
CA ASP A 116 -4.21 -1.16 -12.48
C ASP A 116 -2.73 -1.54 -12.69
N ILE A 117 -1.93 -0.68 -13.35
CA ILE A 117 -0.48 -0.89 -13.49
C ILE A 117 0.19 -0.91 -12.11
N CYS A 118 -0.14 0.01 -11.21
CA CYS A 118 0.34 -0.01 -9.81
C CYS A 118 0.04 -1.38 -9.17
N PHE A 119 -1.21 -1.87 -9.26
CA PHE A 119 -1.59 -3.14 -8.65
C PHE A 119 -0.92 -4.37 -9.27
N ARG A 120 -0.75 -4.39 -10.59
CA ARG A 120 0.02 -5.44 -11.27
C ARG A 120 1.47 -5.45 -10.78
N GLY A 121 2.07 -4.27 -10.59
CA GLY A 121 3.39 -4.10 -9.99
C GLY A 121 3.48 -4.79 -8.62
N ILE A 122 2.56 -4.47 -7.70
CA ILE A 122 2.49 -5.09 -6.36
C ILE A 122 2.33 -6.62 -6.46
N ARG A 123 1.49 -7.09 -7.38
CA ARG A 123 1.20 -8.53 -7.57
C ARG A 123 2.42 -9.31 -8.05
N GLU A 124 3.14 -8.75 -9.02
CA GLU A 124 4.22 -9.44 -9.74
C GLU A 124 5.53 -9.35 -8.98
N GLN A 125 5.89 -8.14 -8.56
CA GLN A 125 7.15 -7.84 -7.89
C GLN A 125 7.09 -8.18 -6.39
N GLY A 126 5.90 -8.21 -5.81
CA GLY A 126 5.69 -8.43 -4.39
C GLY A 126 5.97 -7.17 -3.57
N VAL A 127 5.69 -7.26 -2.28
CA VAL A 127 5.94 -6.17 -1.32
C VAL A 127 7.27 -6.43 -0.64
N GLU A 128 8.10 -5.41 -0.50
CA GLU A 128 9.23 -5.47 0.41
C GLU A 128 8.73 -5.51 1.85
N VAL A 129 8.79 -6.69 2.47
CA VAL A 129 8.55 -6.83 3.90
C VAL A 129 9.79 -6.32 4.62
N ILE A 130 9.81 -5.03 4.96
CA ILE A 130 10.77 -4.50 5.92
C ILE A 130 10.39 -5.14 7.26
N GLU A 131 11.12 -6.18 7.69
CA GLU A 131 10.90 -6.74 9.02
C GLU A 131 10.98 -5.60 10.04
N PRO A 132 9.98 -5.42 10.92
CA PRO A 132 10.06 -4.39 11.94
C PRO A 132 11.32 -4.67 12.75
N ALA A 133 12.22 -3.69 12.84
CA ALA A 133 13.44 -3.79 13.62
C ALA A 133 13.06 -4.36 14.99
N LYS A 134 13.47 -5.61 15.27
CA LYS A 134 13.12 -6.31 16.51
C LYS A 134 13.49 -5.37 17.65
N LYS A 135 12.50 -4.80 18.33
CA LYS A 135 12.72 -4.05 19.57
C LYS A 135 13.49 -5.00 20.47
N SER A 136 14.78 -4.71 20.64
CA SER A 136 15.69 -5.40 21.55
C SER A 136 15.13 -5.22 22.95
N THR A 137 14.24 -6.11 23.38
CA THR A 137 13.89 -6.30 24.77
C THR A 137 15.08 -6.97 25.45
N LYS A 138 16.11 -6.17 25.76
CA LYS A 138 17.12 -6.55 26.75
C LYS A 138 16.37 -6.78 28.07
N LYS A 139 16.06 -8.04 28.37
CA LYS A 139 15.68 -8.49 29.72
C LYS A 139 16.78 -8.02 30.68
N PRO A 140 16.49 -7.26 31.75
CA PRO A 140 17.48 -7.01 32.78
C PRO A 140 17.70 -8.31 33.55
N THR A 141 18.83 -8.97 33.28
CA THR A 141 19.33 -10.08 34.09
C THR A 141 19.68 -9.53 35.48
N LYS A 142 18.77 -9.70 36.44
CA LYS A 142 19.07 -9.45 37.86
C LYS A 142 20.23 -10.37 38.26
N LYS A 143 21.43 -9.80 38.42
CA LYS A 143 22.57 -10.45 39.06
C LYS A 143 22.18 -10.80 40.51
N ARG A 144 22.02 -12.09 40.78
CA ARG A 144 21.82 -12.65 42.12
C ARG A 144 23.16 -12.54 42.86
N LYS A 145 23.27 -11.64 43.85
CA LYS A 145 24.42 -11.58 44.77
C LYS A 145 24.47 -12.88 45.58
N THR A 146 25.46 -13.72 45.33
CA THR A 146 25.84 -14.82 46.23
C THR A 146 26.76 -14.22 47.29
N ILE A 147 26.25 -14.05 48.51
CA ILE A 147 27.09 -13.76 49.67
C ILE A 147 27.60 -15.12 50.15
N LYS A 148 28.87 -15.41 49.88
CA LYS A 148 29.63 -16.41 50.63
C LYS A 148 30.22 -15.69 51.84
N THR A 149 29.68 -15.94 53.03
CA THR A 149 30.40 -15.70 54.28
C THR A 149 30.89 -17.05 54.77
N LYS A 150 32.20 -17.29 54.59
CA LYS A 150 32.99 -18.15 55.47
C LYS A 150 33.55 -17.22 56.53
N THR A 151 33.29 -17.49 57.81
CA THR A 151 34.25 -17.75 58.89
C THR A 151 33.43 -18.03 60.14
#